data_AF-A0A2S4S203-F1
#
_entry.id   AF-A0A2S4S203-F1
#
_cell.length_a   1.000
_cell.length_b   1.000
_cell.length_c   1.000
_cell.angle_alpha   90.00
_cell.angle_beta   90.00
_cell.angle_gamma   90.00
#
_symmetry.space_group_name_H-M   'P 1'
#
loop_
_entity.id
_entity.type
_entity.pdbx_description
1 polymer ?
#
loop_
_entity_poly.entity_id
_entity_poly.type
_entity_poly.pdbx_seq_one_letter_code
_entity_poly.pdbx_strand_id
1 'polypeptide(L)' 'MSLKNLTGKTVIKNIRFSYTLLKQIEQVMEKENTRNFSAWVKEACREKALQCNSSREVKKTKN' A
#
# COMPACT_ATOMS: atom_id res chain seq x y z
N MET A 1 2.34 29.03 7.50
CA MET A 1 1.46 27.87 7.83
C MET A 1 2.27 26.59 7.63
N SER A 2 2.84 26.02 8.69
CA SER A 2 3.72 24.85 8.60
C SER A 2 2.92 23.59 8.92
N LEU A 3 2.76 22.69 7.95
CA LEU A 3 2.17 21.37 8.12
C LEU A 3 3.14 20.48 8.92
N LYS A 4 3.20 20.70 10.23
CA LYS A 4 3.94 19.84 11.15
C LYS A 4 3.19 18.51 11.27
N ASN A 5 3.61 17.55 10.44
CA ASN A 5 3.49 16.10 10.59
C ASN A 5 2.39 15.61 11.55
N LEU A 6 1.20 15.35 11.01
CA LEU A 6 0.19 14.50 11.66
C LEU A 6 0.73 13.05 11.73
N THR A 7 1.54 12.71 12.74
CA THR A 7 1.83 11.30 13.06
C THR A 7 0.71 10.66 13.91
N GLY A 8 -0.50 11.23 13.85
CA GLY A 8 -1.46 11.18 14.94
C GLY A 8 -2.21 9.88 15.18
N LYS A 9 -2.38 8.95 14.22
CA LYS A 9 -3.16 7.71 14.45
C LYS A 9 -2.69 6.59 13.53
N THR A 10 -1.50 6.02 13.77
CA THR A 10 -1.21 4.70 13.19
C THR A 10 -2.00 3.65 13.96
N VAL A 11 -2.72 2.79 13.25
CA VAL A 11 -3.49 1.69 13.84
C VAL A 11 -2.87 0.39 13.36
N ILE A 12 -2.57 -0.51 14.28
CA ILE A 12 -2.08 -1.85 13.95
C ILE A 12 -3.29 -2.73 13.64
N LYS A 13 -3.28 -3.37 12.46
CA LYS A 13 -4.21 -4.42 12.10
C LYS A 13 -3.46 -5.73 12.03
N ASN A 14 -3.87 -6.72 12.83
CA ASN A 14 -3.26 -8.03 12.79
C ASN A 14 -3.89 -8.83 11.64
N ILE A 15 -3.10 -9.19 10.64
CA ILE A 15 -3.53 -9.92 9.45
C ILE A 15 -2.62 -11.11 9.19
N ARG A 16 -3.15 -12.15 8.57
CA ARG A 16 -2.38 -13.33 8.17
C ARG A 16 -2.11 -13.29 6.67
N PHE A 17 -0.87 -13.58 6.30
CA PHE A 17 -0.46 -13.82 4.92
C PHE A 17 -0.29 -15.33 4.71
N SER A 18 -0.51 -15.82 3.50
CA SER A 18 -0.09 -17.18 3.14
C SER A 18 1.44 -17.23 3.08
N TYR A 19 2.00 -18.40 3.40
CA TYR A 19 3.46 -18.61 3.34
C TYR A 19 4.03 -18.33 1.93
N THR A 20 3.32 -18.79 0.90
CA THR A 20 3.71 -18.58 -0.50
C THR A 20 3.78 -17.10 -0.87
N LEU A 21 2.84 -16.30 -0.39
CA LEU A 21 2.79 -14.87 -0.65
C LEU A 21 3.92 -14.12 0.07
N LEU A 22 4.20 -14.46 1.34
CA LEU A 22 5.34 -13.86 2.06
C LEU A 22 6.66 -14.09 1.33
N LYS A 23 6.89 -15.33 0.88
CA LYS A 23 8.11 -15.68 0.13
C LYS A 23 8.24 -14.89 -1.18
N GLN A 24 7.13 -14.68 -1.89
CA GLN A 24 7.12 -13.86 -3.10
C GLN A 24 7.46 -12.40 -2.80
N ILE A 25 6.91 -11.84 -1.72
CA ILE A 25 7.19 -10.46 -1.30
C ILE A 25 8.66 -10.31 -0.92
N GLU A 26 9.22 -11.24 -0.14
CA GLU A 26 10.64 -11.23 0.26
C GLU A 26 11.56 -11.24 -0.97
N GLN A 27 11.27 -12.07 -1.97
CA GLN A 27 12.06 -12.11 -3.22
C GLN A 27 12.00 -10.78 -4.01
N VAL A 28 10.85 -10.12 -4.03
CA VAL A 28 10.71 -8.81 -4.68
C VAL A 28 11.47 -7.74 -3.90
N MET A 29 11.37 -7.77 -2.57
CA MET A 29 12.07 -6.84 -1.68
C MET A 29 13.59 -6.97 -1.78
N GLU A 30 14.13 -8.18 -1.90
CA GLU A 30 15.55 -8.42 -2.14
C GLU A 30 16.02 -7.75 -3.45
N LYS A 31 15.22 -7.83 -4.52
CA LYS A 31 15.52 -7.18 -5.80
C LYS A 31 15.46 -5.66 -5.72
N GLU A 32 14.52 -5.11 -4.96
CA GLU A 32 14.33 -3.67 -4.75
C GLU A 32 15.28 -3.08 -3.70
N ASN A 33 16.13 -3.91 -3.07
CA ASN A 33 17.03 -3.53 -1.96
C ASN A 33 16.31 -2.84 -0.79
N THR A 34 15.05 -3.21 -0.54
CA THR A 34 14.28 -2.70 0.59
C THR A 34 14.28 -3.69 1.73
N ARG A 35 14.61 -3.23 2.94
CA ARG A 35 14.63 -4.05 4.15
C ARG A 35 13.39 -3.88 5.03
N ASN A 36 12.46 -2.99 4.64
CA ASN A 36 11.32 -2.64 5.46
C ASN A 36 10.02 -3.19 4.86
N PHE A 37 9.62 -4.38 5.32
CA PHE A 37 8.40 -5.06 4.87
C PHE A 37 7.16 -4.21 5.09
N SER A 38 7.07 -3.55 6.26
CA SER A 38 5.94 -2.68 6.57
C SER A 38 5.84 -1.49 5.61
N ALA A 39 6.96 -0.90 5.20
CA ALA A 39 6.97 0.18 4.23
C ALA A 39 6.53 -0.31 2.85
N TRP A 40 7.06 -1.46 2.41
CA TRP A 40 6.70 -2.07 1.14
C TRP A 40 5.21 -2.40 1.05
N VAL A 41 4.66 -3.07 2.07
CA VAL A 41 3.22 -3.39 2.12
C VAL A 41 2.36 -2.12 2.12
N LYS A 42 2.78 -1.06 2.81
CA LYS A 42 2.06 0.23 2.81
C LYS A 42 2.05 0.89 1.43
N GLU A 43 3.16 0.87 0.70
CA GLU A 43 3.22 1.39 -0.68
C GLU A 43 2.32 0.57 -1.63
N ALA A 44 2.44 -0.76 -1.61
CA ALA A 44 1.59 -1.63 -2.43
C ALA A 44 0.09 -1.40 -2.15
N CYS A 45 -0.28 -1.20 -0.88
CA CYS A 45 -1.66 -0.83 -0.51
C CYS A 45 -2.07 0.54 -1.04
N ARG A 46 -1.18 1.55 -0.99
CA ARG A 46 -1.44 2.89 -1.53
C ARG A 46 -1.67 2.85 -3.04
N GLU A 47 -0.82 2.15 -3.77
CA GLU A 47 -0.97 1.99 -5.23
C GLU A 47 -2.30 1.35 -5.60
N LYS A 48 -2.69 0.27 -4.91
CA LYS A 48 -3.99 -0.39 -5.12
C LYS A 48 -5.17 0.51 -4.78
N ALA A 49 -5.08 1.30 -3.71
CA ALA A 49 -6.13 2.25 -3.34
C ALA A 49 -6.28 3.37 -4.39
N LEU A 50 -5.16 3.91 -4.90
CA LEU A 50 -5.16 4.91 -5.97
C LEU A 50 -5.75 4.36 -7.27
N GLN A 51 -5.35 3.15 -7.68
CA GLN A 51 -5.92 2.47 -8.85
C GLN A 51 -7.45 2.30 -8.74
N CYS A 52 -7.95 1.97 -7.55
CA CYS A 52 -9.38 1.84 -7.29
C CYS A 52 -10.12 3.19 -7.35
N ASN A 53 -9.51 4.26 -6.85
CA ASN A 53 -10.10 5.60 -6.87
C ASN A 53 -10.15 6.19 -8.29
N SER A 54 -9.11 6.01 -9.12
CA SER A 54 -9.15 6.40 -10.54
C SER A 54 -10.18 5.63 -11.34
N SER A 55 -10.51 4.39 -10.94
CA SER A 55 -11.53 3.58 -11.63
C SER A 55 -12.98 4.07 -11.38
N ARG A 56 -13.20 4.99 -10.44
CA ARG A 56 -14.54 5.57 -10.17
C ARG A 56 -14.84 6.83 -10.97
N GLU A 57 -13.84 7.50 -11.54
CA GLU A 57 -14.07 8.73 -12.34
C GLU A 57 -14.47 8.45 -13.80
N VAL A 58 -14.23 7.24 -14.34
CA VAL A 58 -14.47 6.97 -15.77
C VAL A 58 -15.94 6.58 -16.09
N LYS A 59 -16.85 6.50 -15.10
CA LYS A 59 -18.26 6.12 -15.34
C LYS A 59 -19.28 7.29 -15.34
N LYS A 60 -18.83 8.55 -15.37
CA LYS A 60 -19.73 9.72 -15.31
C LYS A 60 -19.71 10.59 -16.57
N THR A 61 -19.69 10.01 -17.77
CA THR A 61 -20.03 10.77 -18.99
C THR A 61 -20.55 9.87 -20.11
N LYS A 62 -21.76 9.32 -19.94
CA LYS A 62 -22.64 9.02 -21.08
C LYS A 62 -24.09 8.84 -20.60
N ASN A 63 -24.81 9.94 -20.50
CA ASN A 63 -26.22 10.00 -20.89
C ASN A 63 -26.59 11.44 -21.23
#